data_AF-A0A9E9FXN2-F1
#
_entry.id   AF-A0A9E9FXN2-F1
#
_cell.length_a   1.000
_cell.length_b   1.000
_cell.length_c   1.000
_cell.angle_alpha   90.00
_cell.angle_beta   90.00
_cell.angle_gamma   90.00
#
_symmetry.space_group_name_H-M   'P 1'
#
loop_
_entity.id
_entity.type
_entity.pdbx_description
1 polymer ?
#
loop_
_entity_poly.entity_id
_entity_poly.type
_entity_poly.pdbx_seq_one_letter_code
_entity_poly.pdbx_strand_id
1 'polypeptide(L)'
;MQKFFLPLKEWSEQGEKGKYKMSIFTRVLTFFFAIAQSLALILNSKVFYPNDDLFLIIQTLFFLIVGAFICIWLSDLITSKGIGNGVSLLLVLSISKEVFNLFKFLIKGDGNMGITERIIILFLFFLLLILTVILSSSYLKIPIQYTTKVNNDSKLERNIPIKVNVVGVLPIILANTLLNVIPIFSVFFSKESSFNKFAKIFVESRHDLGIGFFVYLLLIILFSFFSVFMIIQPNEISESLSKQDAFLESVKPGTETVYKITYELFRVTIVGTILLTLLAA
;
A
#
# COMPACT_ATOMS: atom_id res chain seq x y z
N MET A 1 -9.31 8.37 24.24
CA MET A 1 -8.62 8.33 22.93
C MET A 1 -8.96 9.49 21.99
N GLN A 2 -9.91 10.40 22.29
CA GLN A 2 -10.19 11.58 21.43
C GLN A 2 -9.13 12.70 21.51
N LYS A 3 -8.44 12.86 22.65
CA LYS A 3 -7.43 13.93 22.83
C LYS A 3 -6.12 13.74 22.06
N PHE A 4 -5.82 12.53 21.57
CA PHE A 4 -4.61 12.27 20.78
C PHE A 4 -4.79 12.64 19.29
N PHE A 5 -6.02 12.61 18.79
CA PHE A 5 -6.35 12.94 17.39
C PHE A 5 -6.59 14.45 17.16
N LEU A 6 -6.99 15.21 18.19
CA LEU A 6 -7.10 16.67 18.11
C LEU A 6 -5.80 17.39 17.69
N PRO A 7 -4.62 17.12 18.30
CA PRO A 7 -3.40 17.83 17.94
C PRO A 7 -2.94 17.53 16.51
N LEU A 8 -3.22 16.33 15.99
CA LEU A 8 -2.90 15.94 14.61
C LEU A 8 -3.77 16.70 13.59
N LYS A 9 -5.05 16.92 13.92
CA LYS A 9 -5.96 17.72 13.09
C LYS A 9 -5.57 19.21 13.12
N GLU A 10 -5.28 19.76 14.29
CA GLU A 10 -4.80 21.13 14.45
C GLU A 10 -3.46 21.37 13.73
N TRP A 11 -2.54 20.40 13.74
CA TRP A 11 -1.30 20.51 12.95
C TRP A 11 -1.56 20.41 11.44
N SER A 12 -2.58 19.68 11.00
CA SER A 12 -2.99 19.71 9.58
C SER A 12 -3.52 21.08 9.18
N GLU A 13 -4.19 21.79 10.09
CA GLU A 13 -4.78 23.12 9.87
C GLU A 13 -3.74 24.26 9.99
N GLN A 14 -2.60 24.05 10.66
CA GLN A 14 -1.52 25.02 10.87
C GLN A 14 -0.56 25.23 9.68
N GLY A 15 -0.87 24.69 8.50
CA GLY A 15 -0.07 24.89 7.28
C GLY A 15 1.33 24.27 7.35
N GLU A 16 2.37 24.99 6.91
CA GLU A 16 3.75 24.47 6.78
C GLU A 16 4.38 24.05 8.12
N LYS A 17 4.18 24.85 9.18
CA LYS A 17 4.74 24.54 10.51
C LYS A 17 4.16 23.26 11.08
N GLY A 18 2.88 22.98 10.80
CA GLY A 18 2.22 21.76 11.22
C GLY A 18 2.66 20.53 10.43
N LYS A 19 2.85 20.67 9.11
CA LYS A 19 3.46 19.62 8.27
C LYS A 19 4.86 19.22 8.76
N TYR A 20 5.67 20.18 9.21
CA TYR A 20 6.99 19.91 9.77
C TYR A 20 6.91 19.10 11.09
N LYS A 21 6.02 19.48 12.02
CA LYS A 21 5.79 18.73 13.26
C LYS A 21 5.31 17.30 13.00
N MET A 22 4.39 17.14 12.05
CA MET A 22 3.90 15.83 11.63
C MET A 22 5.04 14.96 11.08
N SER A 23 5.88 15.52 10.21
CA SER A 23 7.04 14.82 9.65
C SER A 23 8.00 14.32 10.72
N ILE A 24 8.33 15.14 11.73
CA ILE A 24 9.19 14.71 12.85
C ILE A 24 8.53 13.57 13.61
N PHE A 25 7.26 13.69 13.96
CA PHE A 25 6.54 12.66 14.69
C PHE A 25 6.54 11.33 13.92
N THR A 26 6.24 11.37 12.61
CA THR A 26 6.29 10.18 11.75
C THR A 26 7.70 9.58 11.71
N ARG A 27 8.76 10.38 11.61
CA ARG A 27 10.16 9.89 11.60
C ARG A 27 10.56 9.21 12.90
N VAL A 28 10.14 9.74 14.04
CA VAL A 28 10.37 9.12 15.35
C VAL A 28 9.67 7.76 15.41
N LEU A 29 8.42 7.68 14.93
CA LEU A 29 7.69 6.42 14.85
C LEU A 29 8.41 5.42 13.91
N THR A 30 8.86 5.87 12.74
CA THR A 30 9.62 5.05 11.78
C THR A 30 10.91 4.51 12.38
N PHE A 31 11.60 5.27 13.25
CA PHE A 31 12.80 4.80 13.93
C PHE A 31 12.53 3.57 14.80
N PHE A 32 11.47 3.60 15.61
CA PHE A 32 11.09 2.45 16.44
C PHE A 32 10.69 1.24 15.59
N PHE A 33 9.95 1.47 14.50
CA PHE A 33 9.61 0.39 13.57
C PHE A 33 10.85 -0.19 12.88
N ALA A 34 11.82 0.64 12.50
CA ALA A 34 13.06 0.19 11.87
C ALA A 34 13.89 -0.69 12.81
N ILE A 35 13.97 -0.36 14.10
CA ILE A 35 14.63 -1.20 15.11
C ILE A 35 13.95 -2.56 15.20
N ALA A 36 12.63 -2.58 15.39
CA ALA A 36 11.87 -3.81 15.55
C ALA A 36 11.96 -4.72 14.31
N GLN A 37 11.83 -4.14 13.11
CA GLN A 37 11.95 -4.88 11.85
C GLN A 37 13.38 -5.39 11.61
N SER A 38 14.39 -4.58 11.89
CA SER A 38 15.80 -4.98 11.68
C SER A 38 16.20 -6.11 12.63
N LEU A 39 15.77 -6.07 13.90
CA LEU A 39 15.98 -7.17 14.85
C LEU A 39 15.31 -8.47 14.38
N ALA A 40 14.06 -8.37 13.93
CA ALA A 40 13.32 -9.52 13.41
C ALA A 40 13.99 -10.10 12.17
N LEU A 41 14.51 -9.26 11.27
CA LEU A 41 15.22 -9.70 10.08
C LEU A 41 16.51 -10.43 10.45
N ILE A 42 17.32 -9.88 11.36
CA ILE A 42 18.57 -10.51 11.82
C ILE A 42 18.30 -11.89 12.41
N LEU A 43 17.30 -12.00 13.31
CA LEU A 43 17.03 -13.25 14.02
C LEU A 43 16.35 -14.33 13.16
N ASN A 44 15.60 -13.93 12.15
CA ASN A 44 15.03 -14.86 11.17
C ASN A 44 16.00 -15.19 10.03
N SER A 45 16.98 -14.32 9.78
CA SER A 45 18.04 -14.60 8.83
C SER A 45 18.92 -15.72 9.39
N LYS A 46 18.99 -16.85 8.69
CA LYS A 46 19.92 -17.96 8.99
C LYS A 46 21.40 -17.58 8.76
N VAL A 47 21.67 -16.28 8.58
CA VAL A 47 22.98 -15.71 8.27
C VAL A 47 23.83 -15.61 9.54
N PHE A 48 23.21 -15.46 10.70
CA PHE A 48 23.90 -15.40 11.99
C PHE A 48 23.77 -16.71 12.75
N TYR A 49 24.90 -17.24 13.21
CA TYR A 49 24.96 -18.47 13.99
C TYR A 49 24.75 -18.17 15.49
N PRO A 50 24.30 -19.16 16.30
CA PRO A 50 23.98 -18.96 17.72
C PRO A 50 25.15 -18.46 18.60
N ASN A 51 26.38 -18.47 18.08
CA ASN A 51 27.61 -18.07 18.78
C ASN A 51 28.18 -16.73 18.29
N ASP A 52 27.45 -15.99 17.44
CA ASP A 52 27.95 -14.71 16.95
C ASP A 52 28.00 -13.67 18.08
N ASP A 53 29.08 -12.89 18.10
CA ASP A 53 29.30 -11.84 19.08
C ASP A 53 28.11 -10.88 19.12
N LEU A 54 27.61 -10.59 20.32
CA LEU A 54 26.59 -9.56 20.58
C LEU A 54 26.97 -8.22 19.92
N PHE A 55 28.27 -7.95 19.83
CA PHE A 55 28.83 -6.81 19.12
C PHE A 55 28.46 -6.78 17.63
N LEU A 56 28.55 -7.92 16.94
CA LEU A 56 28.28 -8.05 15.51
C LEU A 56 26.77 -7.93 15.20
N ILE A 57 25.91 -8.41 16.10
CA ILE A 57 24.46 -8.20 16.01
C ILE A 57 24.12 -6.71 16.14
N ILE A 58 24.67 -6.02 17.14
CA ILE A 58 24.44 -4.58 17.36
C ILE A 58 24.99 -3.76 16.18
N GLN A 59 26.17 -4.11 15.68
CA GLN A 59 26.78 -3.47 14.52
C GLN A 59 25.90 -3.61 13.26
N THR A 60 25.41 -4.83 12.98
CA THR A 60 24.51 -5.08 11.85
C THR A 60 23.20 -4.30 12.00
N LEU A 61 22.62 -4.30 13.21
CA LEU A 61 21.41 -3.55 13.51
C LEU A 61 21.59 -2.05 13.22
N PHE A 62 22.71 -1.49 13.66
CA PHE A 62 23.05 -0.09 13.42
C PHE A 62 23.13 0.22 11.92
N PHE A 63 23.86 -0.60 11.14
CA PHE A 63 23.97 -0.39 9.69
C PHE A 63 22.64 -0.53 8.95
N LEU A 64 21.77 -1.46 9.35
CA LEU A 64 20.43 -1.59 8.76
C LEU A 64 19.58 -0.35 9.02
N ILE A 65 19.57 0.17 10.26
CA ILE A 65 18.81 1.37 10.60
C ILE A 65 19.38 2.59 9.85
N VAL A 66 20.71 2.78 9.87
CA VAL A 66 21.36 3.87 9.15
C VAL A 66 21.05 3.79 7.66
N GLY A 67 21.15 2.61 7.05
CA GLY A 67 20.80 2.39 5.64
C GLY A 67 19.35 2.77 5.33
N ALA A 68 18.41 2.37 6.19
CA ALA A 68 17.00 2.74 6.04
C ALA A 68 16.77 4.25 6.11
N PHE A 69 17.43 4.95 7.04
CA PHE A 69 17.31 6.41 7.15
C PHE A 69 18.02 7.16 6.01
N ILE A 70 19.11 6.63 5.47
CA ILE A 70 19.72 7.14 4.24
C ILE A 70 18.75 7.03 3.07
N CYS A 71 18.02 5.92 2.94
CA CYS A 71 16.99 5.77 1.91
C CYS A 71 15.85 6.77 2.08
N ILE A 72 15.38 7.01 3.31
CA ILE A 72 14.35 8.02 3.59
C ILE A 72 14.86 9.41 3.20
N TRP A 73 16.06 9.77 3.62
CA TRP A 73 16.68 11.06 3.28
C TRP A 73 16.84 11.23 1.77
N LEU A 74 17.28 10.19 1.06
CA LEU A 74 17.40 10.21 -0.40
C LEU A 74 16.04 10.38 -1.08
N SER A 75 15.00 9.71 -0.57
CA SER A 75 13.62 9.89 -1.04
C SER A 75 13.13 11.34 -0.86
N ASP A 76 13.39 11.95 0.30
CA ASP A 76 13.03 13.35 0.54
C ASP A 76 13.75 14.28 -0.44
N LEU A 77 15.03 13.99 -0.73
CA LEU A 77 15.83 14.76 -1.68
C LEU A 77 15.25 14.65 -3.10
N ILE A 78 14.88 13.45 -3.55
CA ILE A 78 14.23 13.23 -4.86
C ILE A 78 12.90 14.02 -4.93
N THR A 79 12.10 13.97 -3.87
CA THR A 79 10.81 14.66 -3.78
C THR A 79 11.01 16.19 -3.83
N SER A 80 12.01 16.71 -3.11
CA SER A 80 12.31 18.15 -3.08
C SER A 80 12.83 18.68 -4.43
N LYS A 81 13.45 17.82 -5.24
CA LYS A 81 13.88 18.14 -6.61
C LYS A 81 12.73 18.09 -7.63
N GLY A 82 11.51 17.74 -7.20
CA GLY A 82 10.33 17.74 -8.05
C GLY A 82 10.17 16.50 -8.95
N ILE A 83 10.99 15.46 -8.76
CA ILE A 83 10.91 14.21 -9.55
C ILE A 83 9.88 13.27 -8.90
N GLY A 84 8.61 13.70 -8.86
CA GLY A 84 7.51 12.90 -8.29
C GLY A 84 7.66 12.56 -6.80
N ASN A 85 7.14 11.39 -6.39
CA ASN A 85 7.25 10.89 -5.02
C ASN A 85 8.49 10.01 -4.86
N GLY A 86 9.47 10.48 -4.09
CA GLY A 86 10.75 9.80 -3.90
C GLY A 86 10.63 8.40 -3.29
N VAL A 87 9.70 8.19 -2.37
CA VAL A 87 9.49 6.86 -1.74
C VAL A 87 9.01 5.88 -2.80
N SER A 88 8.04 6.29 -3.62
CA SER A 88 7.49 5.47 -4.69
C SER A 88 8.56 5.10 -5.72
N LEU A 89 9.44 6.04 -6.09
CA LEU A 89 10.56 5.77 -7.01
C LEU A 89 11.53 4.74 -6.46
N LEU A 90 11.92 4.84 -5.18
CA LEU A 90 12.79 3.85 -4.55
C LEU A 90 12.17 2.44 -4.53
N LEU A 91 10.86 2.35 -4.26
CA LEU A 91 10.14 1.07 -4.33
C LEU A 91 10.14 0.48 -5.73
N VAL A 92 9.90 1.29 -6.76
CA VAL A 92 9.93 0.86 -8.17
C VAL A 92 11.32 0.30 -8.54
N LEU A 93 12.39 0.98 -8.12
CA LEU A 93 13.76 0.50 -8.36
C LEU A 93 14.03 -0.84 -7.67
N SER A 94 13.55 -1.02 -6.43
CA SER A 94 13.71 -2.28 -5.70
C SER A 94 12.99 -3.43 -6.40
N ILE A 95 11.74 -3.23 -6.80
CA ILE A 95 10.92 -4.27 -7.46
C ILE A 95 11.46 -4.57 -8.86
N SER A 96 11.97 -3.58 -9.58
CA SER A 96 12.56 -3.76 -10.92
C SER A 96 13.73 -4.75 -10.91
N LYS A 97 14.50 -4.82 -9.82
CA LYS A 97 15.58 -5.81 -9.65
C LYS A 97 15.04 -7.24 -9.62
N GLU A 98 13.92 -7.47 -8.95
CA GLU A 98 13.27 -8.79 -8.90
C GLU A 98 12.75 -9.20 -10.28
N VAL A 99 12.14 -8.27 -11.01
CA VAL A 99 11.73 -8.49 -12.40
C VAL A 99 12.93 -8.88 -13.27
N PHE A 100 14.05 -8.16 -13.16
CA PHE A 100 15.27 -8.50 -13.89
C PHE A 100 15.80 -9.90 -13.53
N ASN A 101 15.77 -10.26 -12.24
CA ASN A 101 16.18 -11.59 -11.79
C ASN A 101 15.26 -12.69 -12.35
N LEU A 102 13.96 -12.44 -12.43
CA LEU A 102 12.99 -13.35 -13.05
C LEU A 102 13.30 -13.57 -14.54
N PHE A 103 13.58 -12.50 -15.30
CA PHE A 103 14.01 -12.65 -16.70
C PHE A 103 15.34 -13.40 -16.82
N LYS A 104 16.31 -13.12 -15.95
CA LYS A 104 17.60 -13.83 -15.94
C LYS A 104 17.42 -15.32 -15.63
N PHE A 105 16.53 -15.65 -14.69
CA PHE A 105 16.15 -17.03 -14.36
C PHE A 105 15.48 -17.72 -15.55
N LEU A 106 14.54 -17.07 -16.23
CA LEU A 106 13.86 -17.62 -17.41
C LEU A 106 14.80 -17.84 -18.61
N ILE A 107 15.82 -16.98 -18.79
CA ILE A 107 16.77 -17.10 -19.89
C ILE A 107 17.81 -18.18 -19.58
N LYS A 108 18.44 -18.11 -18.41
CA LYS A 108 19.53 -19.02 -18.06
C LYS A 108 18.98 -20.41 -17.71
N GLY A 109 17.96 -20.45 -16.84
CA GLY A 109 17.37 -21.67 -16.29
C GLY A 109 18.37 -22.58 -15.58
N ASP A 110 17.90 -23.33 -14.60
CA ASP A 110 18.52 -24.64 -14.39
C ASP A 110 18.09 -25.51 -15.57
N GLY A 111 19.01 -26.26 -16.19
CA GLY A 111 18.82 -26.97 -17.46
C GLY A 111 17.61 -27.94 -17.57
N ASN A 112 16.80 -28.05 -16.52
CA ASN A 112 15.57 -28.85 -16.45
C ASN A 112 14.28 -28.09 -16.81
N MET A 113 14.29 -26.76 -16.92
CA MET A 113 13.08 -26.00 -17.29
C MET A 113 12.85 -26.05 -18.81
N GLY A 114 11.78 -26.71 -19.23
CA GLY A 114 11.42 -26.85 -20.64
C GLY A 114 11.08 -25.52 -21.30
N ILE A 115 11.30 -25.39 -22.62
CA ILE A 115 10.92 -24.19 -23.40
C ILE A 115 9.43 -23.83 -23.18
N THR A 116 8.57 -24.85 -23.07
CA THR A 116 7.12 -24.69 -22.90
C THR A 116 6.79 -23.99 -21.58
N GLU A 117 7.44 -24.37 -20.48
CA GLU A 117 7.20 -23.78 -19.15
C GLU A 117 7.61 -22.29 -19.14
N ARG A 118 8.74 -21.97 -19.78
CA ARG A 118 9.22 -20.58 -19.89
C ARG A 118 8.23 -19.71 -20.65
N ILE A 119 7.66 -20.23 -21.75
CA ILE A 119 6.65 -19.52 -22.54
C ILE A 119 5.37 -19.29 -21.73
N ILE A 120 4.93 -20.30 -20.97
CA ILE A 120 3.73 -20.19 -20.11
C ILE A 120 3.93 -19.11 -19.04
N ILE A 121 5.08 -19.08 -18.37
CA ILE A 121 5.38 -18.07 -17.34
C ILE A 121 5.41 -16.65 -17.95
N LEU A 122 6.05 -16.48 -19.10
CA LEU A 122 6.08 -15.21 -19.83
C LEU A 122 4.67 -14.76 -20.22
N PHE A 123 3.86 -15.67 -20.75
CA PHE A 123 2.48 -15.39 -21.12
C PHE A 123 1.65 -14.95 -19.91
N LEU A 124 1.76 -15.66 -18.78
CA LEU A 124 1.07 -15.32 -17.54
C LEU A 124 1.51 -13.94 -17.02
N PHE A 125 2.81 -13.63 -17.07
CA PHE A 125 3.35 -12.33 -16.67
C PHE A 125 2.75 -11.18 -17.50
N PHE A 126 2.72 -11.31 -18.83
CA PHE A 126 2.11 -10.31 -19.69
C PHE A 126 0.60 -10.16 -19.44
N LEU A 127 -0.11 -11.27 -19.22
CA LEU A 127 -1.53 -11.27 -18.89
C LEU A 127 -1.81 -10.49 -17.59
N LEU A 128 -1.03 -10.74 -16.54
CA LEU A 128 -1.15 -10.00 -15.26
C LEU A 128 -0.80 -8.52 -15.41
N LEU A 129 0.19 -8.18 -16.25
CA LEU A 129 0.55 -6.79 -16.54
C LEU A 129 -0.63 -6.06 -17.21
N ILE A 130 -1.23 -6.66 -18.25
CA ILE A 130 -2.40 -6.10 -18.94
C ILE A 130 -3.56 -5.92 -17.96
N LEU A 131 -3.85 -6.93 -17.14
CA LEU A 131 -4.90 -6.86 -16.12
C LEU A 131 -4.65 -5.70 -15.14
N THR A 132 -3.40 -5.52 -14.69
CA THR A 132 -3.02 -4.44 -13.79
C THR A 132 -3.18 -3.06 -14.43
N VAL A 133 -2.82 -2.92 -15.71
CA VAL A 133 -2.98 -1.66 -16.46
C VAL A 133 -4.45 -1.31 -16.64
N ILE A 134 -5.30 -2.29 -16.99
CA ILE A 134 -6.74 -2.11 -17.09
C ILE A 134 -7.30 -1.64 -15.76
N LEU A 135 -6.94 -2.32 -14.66
CA LEU A 135 -7.41 -1.96 -13.31
C LEU A 135 -6.96 -0.56 -12.89
N SER A 136 -5.70 -0.19 -13.17
CA SER A 136 -5.15 1.12 -12.82
C SER A 136 -5.74 2.26 -13.66
N SER A 137 -6.04 1.99 -14.93
CA SER A 137 -6.56 2.99 -15.87
C SER A 137 -8.09 3.10 -15.86
N SER A 138 -8.79 2.21 -15.17
CA SER A 138 -10.26 2.21 -15.10
C SER A 138 -10.78 3.25 -14.12
N TYR A 139 -11.80 3.99 -14.55
CA TYR A 139 -12.49 4.98 -13.73
C TYR A 139 -14.00 4.95 -14.00
N LEU A 140 -14.77 5.06 -12.92
CA LEU A 140 -16.19 5.32 -12.95
C LEU A 140 -16.42 6.82 -13.15
N LYS A 141 -17.11 7.19 -14.23
CA LYS A 141 -17.55 8.57 -14.47
C LYS A 141 -18.88 8.79 -13.77
N ILE A 142 -18.92 9.70 -12.79
CA ILE A 142 -20.18 10.14 -12.17
C ILE A 142 -20.54 11.53 -12.73
N PRO A 143 -21.67 11.69 -13.45
CA PRO A 143 -22.03 12.94 -14.09
C PRO A 143 -22.44 14.03 -13.08
N ILE A 144 -21.96 15.24 -13.32
CA ILE A 144 -22.26 16.45 -12.54
C ILE A 144 -22.84 17.55 -13.42
N GLN A 145 -23.67 18.39 -12.84
CA GLN A 145 -24.27 19.56 -13.45
C GLN A 145 -23.94 20.79 -12.61
N TYR A 146 -23.40 21.83 -13.25
CA TYR A 146 -23.17 23.13 -12.62
C TYR A 146 -24.42 24.01 -12.80
N THR A 147 -24.79 24.76 -11.75
CA THR A 147 -25.97 25.64 -11.81
C THR A 147 -25.72 26.95 -12.54
N THR A 148 -24.47 27.42 -12.59
CA THR A 148 -24.10 28.63 -13.32
C THR A 148 -23.94 28.34 -14.81
N LYS A 149 -24.62 29.12 -15.66
CA LYS A 149 -24.52 29.11 -17.13
C LYS A 149 -23.13 29.60 -17.58
N VAL A 150 -22.05 28.88 -17.27
CA VAL A 150 -20.78 29.06 -17.96
C VAL A 150 -20.84 28.21 -19.21
N ASN A 151 -21.03 28.90 -20.33
CA ASN A 151 -21.00 28.49 -21.74
C ASN A 151 -21.14 27.00 -22.09
N ASN A 152 -22.07 26.79 -23.01
CA ASN A 152 -22.39 25.58 -23.76
C ASN A 152 -21.22 25.01 -24.60
N ASP A 153 -19.99 25.00 -24.10
CA ASP A 153 -18.95 24.14 -24.66
C ASP A 153 -19.23 22.71 -24.20
N SER A 154 -20.00 22.00 -25.02
CA SER A 154 -20.37 20.59 -24.89
C SER A 154 -19.17 19.62 -24.95
N LYS A 155 -17.93 20.13 -24.81
CA LYS A 155 -16.67 19.38 -24.88
C LYS A 155 -15.95 19.23 -23.55
N LEU A 156 -16.39 19.90 -22.48
CA LEU A 156 -15.87 19.64 -21.14
C LEU A 156 -16.65 18.49 -20.51
N GLU A 157 -16.01 17.34 -20.32
CA GLU A 157 -16.59 16.21 -19.60
C GLU A 157 -16.95 16.64 -18.17
N ARG A 158 -18.25 16.85 -17.90
CA ARG A 158 -18.76 17.23 -16.57
C ARG A 158 -18.95 15.99 -15.71
N ASN A 159 -17.86 15.31 -15.38
CA ASN A 159 -17.89 14.09 -14.57
C ASN A 159 -16.86 14.15 -13.44
N ILE A 160 -17.19 13.57 -12.30
CA ILE A 160 -16.21 13.21 -11.27
C ILE A 160 -15.65 11.83 -11.63
N PRO A 161 -14.36 11.71 -11.99
CA PRO A 161 -13.74 10.42 -12.22
C PRO A 161 -13.37 9.77 -10.88
N ILE A 162 -14.05 8.68 -10.52
CA ILE A 162 -13.66 7.83 -9.41
C ILE A 162 -12.86 6.66 -9.96
N LYS A 163 -11.56 6.59 -9.67
CA LYS A 163 -10.72 5.46 -10.09
C LYS A 163 -11.22 4.15 -9.47
N VAL A 164 -11.13 3.05 -10.20
CA VAL A 164 -11.51 1.73 -9.68
C VAL A 164 -10.56 1.28 -8.56
N ASN A 165 -9.27 1.54 -8.72
CA ASN A 165 -8.28 1.35 -7.67
C ASN A 165 -7.71 2.70 -7.20
N VAL A 166 -8.46 3.38 -6.33
CA VAL A 166 -8.08 4.68 -5.75
C VAL A 166 -6.81 4.56 -4.90
N VAL A 167 -6.67 3.45 -4.18
CA VAL A 167 -5.62 3.27 -3.15
C VAL A 167 -4.33 2.68 -3.72
N GLY A 168 -4.36 2.23 -4.98
CA GLY A 168 -3.21 1.63 -5.65
C GLY A 168 -2.77 0.34 -4.96
N VAL A 169 -1.52 0.32 -4.49
CA VAL A 169 -0.87 -0.87 -3.89
C VAL A 169 -0.87 -0.81 -2.35
N LEU A 170 -1.36 0.29 -1.76
CA LEU A 170 -1.31 0.50 -0.31
C LEU A 170 -1.96 -0.64 0.50
N PRO A 171 -3.14 -1.19 0.12
CA PRO A 171 -3.75 -2.27 0.90
C PRO A 171 -2.88 -3.53 0.97
N ILE A 172 -2.20 -3.87 -0.13
CA ILE A 172 -1.28 -5.01 -0.20
C ILE A 172 -0.07 -4.79 0.71
N ILE A 173 0.49 -3.58 0.69
CA ILE A 173 1.61 -3.20 1.56
C ILE A 173 1.19 -3.28 3.03
N LEU A 174 0.02 -2.72 3.38
CA LEU A 174 -0.51 -2.76 4.75
C LEU A 174 -0.73 -4.20 5.22
N ALA A 175 -1.34 -5.06 4.39
CA ALA A 175 -1.50 -6.48 4.70
C ALA A 175 -0.15 -7.15 4.96
N ASN A 176 0.84 -6.92 4.09
CA ASN A 176 2.18 -7.49 4.27
C ASN A 176 2.88 -6.99 5.54
N THR A 177 2.84 -5.67 5.80
CA THR A 177 3.45 -5.08 7.00
C THR A 177 2.80 -5.61 8.29
N LEU A 178 1.47 -5.77 8.32
CA LEU A 178 0.78 -6.30 9.48
C LEU A 178 1.06 -7.79 9.69
N LEU A 179 1.17 -8.59 8.63
CA LEU A 179 1.56 -10.00 8.78
C LEU A 179 3.00 -10.14 9.29
N ASN A 180 3.91 -9.26 8.87
CA ASN A 180 5.29 -9.26 9.36
C ASN A 180 5.41 -8.85 10.83
N VAL A 181 4.36 -8.32 11.46
CA VAL A 181 4.34 -8.06 12.91
C VAL A 181 4.45 -9.36 13.71
N ILE A 182 3.87 -10.47 13.24
CA ILE A 182 3.90 -11.76 13.94
C ILE A 182 5.34 -12.29 14.12
N PRO A 183 6.17 -12.44 13.06
CA PRO A 183 7.57 -12.83 13.22
C PRO A 183 8.43 -11.78 13.93
N ILE A 184 8.02 -10.50 13.97
CA ILE A 184 8.70 -9.49 14.80
C ILE A 184 8.46 -9.78 16.28
N PHE A 185 7.22 -10.11 16.67
CA PHE A 185 6.93 -10.42 18.06
C PHE A 185 7.51 -11.74 18.53
N SER A 186 7.70 -12.72 17.65
CA SER A 186 8.22 -14.04 18.04
C SER A 186 9.63 -13.99 18.61
N VAL A 187 10.39 -12.94 18.28
CA VAL A 187 11.72 -12.61 18.84
C VAL A 187 11.70 -12.45 20.36
N PHE A 188 10.61 -11.90 20.90
CA PHE A 188 10.50 -11.66 22.35
C PHE A 188 10.11 -12.90 23.14
N PHE A 189 9.79 -14.01 22.47
CA PHE A 189 9.43 -15.28 23.11
C PHE A 189 10.57 -16.30 23.00
N SER A 190 10.60 -17.26 23.93
CA SER A 190 11.58 -18.34 23.89
C SER A 190 11.42 -19.18 22.61
N LYS A 191 12.53 -19.74 22.11
CA LYS A 191 12.54 -20.51 20.85
C LYS A 191 11.56 -21.68 20.86
N GLU A 192 11.33 -22.29 22.02
CA GLU A 192 10.44 -23.45 22.20
C GLU A 192 8.99 -23.09 22.52
N SER A 193 8.68 -21.81 22.74
CA SER A 193 7.33 -21.37 23.04
C SER A 193 6.34 -21.76 21.94
N SER A 194 5.10 -22.09 22.34
CA SER A 194 4.01 -22.39 21.40
C SER A 194 3.77 -21.24 20.41
N PHE A 195 4.01 -19.99 20.84
CA PHE A 195 3.90 -18.81 19.99
C PHE A 195 4.94 -18.79 18.86
N ASN A 196 6.21 -19.13 19.15
CA ASN A 196 7.25 -19.14 18.13
C ASN A 196 7.06 -20.29 17.12
N LYS A 197 6.56 -21.45 17.59
CA LYS A 197 6.15 -22.55 16.70
C LYS A 197 5.00 -22.14 15.79
N PHE A 198 3.98 -21.48 16.35
CA PHE A 198 2.87 -20.91 15.59
C PHE A 198 3.36 -19.88 14.56
N ALA A 199 4.22 -18.94 14.96
CA ALA A 199 4.74 -17.90 14.07
C ALA A 199 5.48 -18.49 12.87
N LYS A 200 6.30 -19.54 13.08
CA LYS A 200 6.99 -20.24 11.98
C LYS A 200 6.01 -20.92 11.03
N ILE A 201 5.09 -21.71 11.57
CA ILE A 201 4.06 -22.40 10.76
C ILE A 201 3.23 -21.38 9.98
N PHE A 202 2.89 -20.26 10.59
CA PHE A 202 2.11 -19.20 9.98
C PHE A 202 2.85 -18.53 8.81
N VAL A 203 4.15 -18.26 8.97
CA VAL A 203 5.00 -17.70 7.90
C VAL A 203 5.18 -18.69 6.75
N GLU A 204 5.43 -19.97 7.04
CA GLU A 204 5.55 -21.03 6.03
C GLU A 204 4.23 -21.23 5.26
N SER A 205 3.11 -21.26 5.99
CA SER A 205 1.75 -21.40 5.44
C SER A 205 1.31 -20.24 4.54
N ARG A 206 2.11 -19.18 4.42
CA ARG A 206 1.82 -18.04 3.53
C ARG A 206 2.01 -18.39 2.06
N HIS A 207 2.94 -19.28 1.74
CA HIS A 207 3.29 -19.63 0.36
C HIS A 207 2.60 -20.92 -0.12
N ASP A 208 2.21 -21.81 0.80
CA ASP A 208 1.66 -23.14 0.47
C ASP A 208 0.12 -23.21 0.49
N LEU A 209 -0.58 -22.12 0.14
CA LEU A 209 -2.06 -22.03 0.23
C LEU A 209 -2.62 -22.38 1.63
N GLY A 210 -1.81 -22.23 2.68
CA GLY A 210 -2.19 -22.55 4.05
C GLY A 210 -2.98 -21.43 4.73
N ILE A 211 -3.16 -21.54 6.05
CA ILE A 211 -3.90 -20.55 6.85
C ILE A 211 -3.32 -19.13 6.69
N GLY A 212 -1.99 -19.02 6.59
CA GLY A 212 -1.31 -17.74 6.37
C GLY A 212 -1.71 -17.06 5.07
N PHE A 213 -1.92 -17.82 3.99
CA PHE A 213 -2.39 -17.32 2.70
C PHE A 213 -3.83 -16.79 2.77
N PHE A 214 -4.76 -17.55 3.38
CA PHE A 214 -6.14 -17.08 3.53
C PHE A 214 -6.25 -15.84 4.41
N VAL A 215 -5.48 -15.79 5.50
CA VAL A 215 -5.40 -14.60 6.36
C VAL A 215 -4.83 -13.42 5.56
N TYR A 216 -3.81 -13.63 4.74
CA TYR A 216 -3.27 -12.59 3.85
C TYR A 216 -4.33 -12.02 2.90
N LEU A 217 -5.07 -12.87 2.18
CA LEU A 217 -6.14 -12.41 1.29
C LEU A 217 -7.25 -11.65 2.03
N LEU A 218 -7.66 -12.15 3.20
CA LEU A 218 -8.67 -11.51 4.03
C LEU A 218 -8.22 -10.11 4.51
N LEU A 219 -6.94 -9.98 4.90
CA LEU A 219 -6.36 -8.69 5.25
C LEU A 219 -6.34 -7.72 4.07
N ILE A 220 -6.02 -8.19 2.86
CA ILE A 220 -6.07 -7.33 1.65
C ILE A 220 -7.48 -6.81 1.44
N ILE A 221 -8.50 -7.68 1.54
CA ILE A 221 -9.89 -7.28 1.36
C ILE A 221 -10.26 -6.21 2.40
N LEU A 222 -9.98 -6.48 3.69
CA LEU A 222 -10.29 -5.57 4.78
C LEU A 222 -9.59 -4.21 4.60
N PHE A 223 -8.28 -4.22 4.33
CA PHE A 223 -7.52 -2.99 4.14
C PHE A 223 -7.91 -2.24 2.88
N SER A 224 -8.32 -2.93 1.81
CA SER A 224 -8.77 -2.28 0.58
C SER A 224 -10.01 -1.43 0.84
N PHE A 225 -11.04 -2.03 1.47
CA PHE A 225 -12.24 -1.28 1.86
C PHE A 225 -11.92 -0.15 2.83
N PHE A 226 -11.15 -0.44 3.89
CA PHE A 226 -10.80 0.55 4.90
C PHE A 226 -10.03 1.75 4.30
N SER A 227 -9.06 1.50 3.42
CA SER A 227 -8.26 2.55 2.83
C SER A 227 -9.04 3.40 1.81
N VAL A 228 -9.97 2.81 1.04
CA VAL A 228 -10.82 3.60 0.14
C VAL A 228 -11.67 4.61 0.92
N PHE A 229 -12.39 4.14 1.94
CA PHE A 229 -13.29 5.01 2.72
C PHE A 229 -12.57 6.01 3.61
N MET A 230 -11.30 5.76 3.96
CA MET A 230 -10.48 6.73 4.68
C MET A 230 -10.02 7.88 3.76
N ILE A 231 -9.65 7.55 2.51
CA ILE A 231 -9.13 8.54 1.56
C ILE A 231 -10.27 9.34 0.93
N ILE A 232 -11.32 8.66 0.48
CA ILE A 232 -12.47 9.30 -0.13
C ILE A 232 -13.56 9.39 0.91
N GLN A 233 -13.79 10.61 1.40
CA GLN A 233 -14.90 10.93 2.29
C GLN A 233 -16.08 11.46 1.46
N PRO A 234 -17.17 10.70 1.29
CA PRO A 234 -18.32 11.13 0.48
C PRO A 234 -18.95 12.44 0.99
N ASN A 235 -18.89 12.68 2.30
CA ASN A 235 -19.35 13.93 2.93
C ASN A 235 -18.56 15.14 2.43
N GLU A 236 -17.23 15.07 2.44
CA GLU A 236 -16.37 16.17 1.99
C GLU A 236 -16.53 16.42 0.49
N ILE A 237 -16.68 15.36 -0.32
CA ILE A 237 -16.96 15.50 -1.76
C ILE A 237 -18.29 16.20 -1.98
N SER A 238 -19.35 15.81 -1.28
CA SER A 238 -20.66 16.45 -1.39
C SER A 238 -20.63 17.92 -0.96
N GLU A 239 -19.90 18.25 0.09
CA GLU A 239 -19.74 19.63 0.55
C GLU A 239 -18.93 20.47 -0.43
N SER A 240 -17.86 19.90 -1.01
CA SER A 240 -17.05 20.54 -2.05
C SER A 240 -17.86 20.82 -3.31
N LEU A 241 -18.69 19.87 -3.75
CA LEU A 241 -19.60 20.04 -4.89
C LEU A 241 -20.60 21.17 -4.64
N SER A 242 -21.20 21.19 -3.45
CA SER A 242 -22.16 22.24 -3.08
C SER A 242 -21.48 23.62 -3.02
N LYS A 243 -20.22 23.71 -2.55
CA LYS A 243 -19.42 24.95 -2.56
C LYS A 243 -19.03 25.42 -3.96
N GLN A 244 -19.00 24.50 -4.93
CA GLN A 244 -18.69 24.77 -6.34
C GLN A 244 -19.95 24.94 -7.20
N ASP A 245 -21.14 25.09 -6.57
CA ASP A 245 -22.43 25.19 -7.27
C ASP A 245 -22.69 24.03 -8.25
N ALA A 246 -22.15 22.86 -7.95
CA ALA A 246 -22.20 21.63 -8.73
C ALA A 246 -23.03 20.56 -8.01
N PHE A 247 -23.84 19.82 -8.76
CA PHE A 247 -24.71 18.77 -8.23
C PHE A 247 -24.69 17.53 -9.10
N LEU A 248 -24.99 16.37 -8.49
CA LEU A 248 -25.14 15.12 -9.22
C LEU A 248 -26.40 15.15 -10.07
N GLU A 249 -26.31 14.62 -11.29
CA GLU A 249 -27.48 14.45 -12.15
C GLU A 249 -28.49 13.50 -11.48
N SER A 250 -29.77 13.89 -11.45
CA SER A 250 -30.89 13.11 -10.89
C SER A 250 -30.96 12.97 -9.35
N VAL A 251 -30.13 13.66 -8.56
CA VAL A 251 -30.13 13.54 -7.08
C VAL A 251 -30.20 14.92 -6.40
N LYS A 252 -30.99 15.04 -5.33
CA LYS A 252 -31.08 16.29 -4.56
C LYS A 252 -29.75 16.59 -3.83
N PRO A 253 -29.31 17.86 -3.78
CA PRO A 253 -28.11 18.25 -3.05
C PRO A 253 -28.20 17.90 -1.55
N GLY A 254 -27.09 17.48 -0.95
CA GLY A 254 -26.99 17.19 0.48
C GLY A 254 -26.90 15.70 0.77
N THR A 255 -27.72 15.19 1.71
CA THR A 255 -27.62 13.81 2.20
C THR A 255 -27.79 12.76 1.10
N GLU A 256 -28.71 12.99 0.16
CA GLU A 256 -28.95 12.07 -0.96
C GLU A 256 -27.71 11.96 -1.88
N THR A 257 -26.99 13.06 -2.07
CA THR A 257 -25.72 13.09 -2.84
C THR A 257 -24.67 12.22 -2.15
N VAL A 258 -24.54 12.32 -0.83
CA VAL A 258 -23.64 11.49 -0.01
C VAL A 258 -23.97 10.01 -0.16
N TYR A 259 -25.25 9.63 -0.02
CA TYR A 259 -25.67 8.23 -0.15
C TYR A 259 -25.35 7.67 -1.54
N LYS A 260 -25.62 8.44 -2.59
CA LYS A 260 -25.33 8.01 -3.97
C LYS A 260 -23.83 7.80 -4.19
N ILE A 261 -22.98 8.74 -3.78
CA ILE A 261 -21.52 8.62 -3.89
C ILE A 261 -21.03 7.42 -3.09
N THR A 262 -21.52 7.23 -1.87
CA THR A 262 -21.14 6.10 -1.01
C THR A 262 -21.51 4.77 -1.65
N TYR A 263 -22.71 4.67 -2.24
CA TYR A 263 -23.17 3.46 -2.90
C TYR A 263 -22.34 3.10 -4.14
N GLU A 264 -22.06 4.09 -5.00
CA GLU A 264 -21.21 3.88 -6.18
C GLU A 264 -19.77 3.54 -5.78
N LEU A 265 -19.22 4.24 -4.78
CA LEU A 265 -17.89 3.96 -4.24
C LEU A 265 -17.80 2.53 -3.71
N PHE A 266 -18.82 2.06 -2.98
CA PHE A 266 -18.85 0.70 -2.46
C PHE A 266 -18.84 -0.35 -3.58
N ARG A 267 -19.66 -0.17 -4.63
CA ARG A 267 -19.70 -1.08 -5.79
C ARG A 267 -18.36 -1.14 -6.52
N VAL A 268 -17.76 0.02 -6.77
CA VAL A 268 -16.45 0.12 -7.42
C VAL A 268 -15.37 -0.53 -6.55
N THR A 269 -15.43 -0.31 -5.23
CA THR A 269 -14.49 -0.90 -4.28
C THR A 269 -14.58 -2.42 -4.25
N ILE A 270 -15.78 -3.00 -4.36
CA ILE A 270 -15.94 -4.47 -4.46
C ILE A 270 -15.14 -5.00 -5.66
N VAL A 271 -15.36 -4.42 -6.85
CA VAL A 271 -14.69 -4.86 -8.08
C VAL A 271 -13.18 -4.66 -7.98
N GLY A 272 -12.74 -3.48 -7.53
CA GLY A 272 -11.33 -3.16 -7.34
C GLY A 272 -10.65 -4.09 -6.34
N THR A 273 -11.33 -4.40 -5.23
CA THR A 273 -10.81 -5.28 -4.18
C THR A 273 -10.68 -6.72 -4.66
N ILE A 274 -11.70 -7.27 -5.34
CA ILE A 274 -11.64 -8.64 -5.88
C ILE A 274 -10.46 -8.78 -6.85
N LEU A 275 -10.30 -7.83 -7.77
CA LEU A 275 -9.20 -7.85 -8.72
C LEU A 275 -7.84 -7.66 -8.05
N LEU A 276 -7.74 -6.79 -7.04
CA LEU A 276 -6.52 -6.58 -6.26
C LEU A 276 -6.13 -7.84 -5.48
N THR A 277 -7.09 -8.50 -4.84
CA THR A 277 -6.90 -9.77 -4.13
C THR A 277 -6.49 -10.89 -5.10
N LEU A 278 -7.07 -10.94 -6.30
CA LEU A 278 -6.71 -11.90 -7.33
C LEU A 278 -5.30 -11.65 -7.91
N LEU A 279 -4.86 -10.39 -8.03
CA LEU A 279 -3.49 -10.05 -8.42
C LEU A 279 -2.45 -10.40 -7.34
N ALA A 280 -2.86 -10.39 -6.07
CA ALA A 280 -1.99 -10.67 -4.95
C ALA A 280 -1.93 -12.16 -4.57
N ALA A 281 -2.95 -12.93 -4.94
CA ALA A 281 -3.02 -14.38 -4.83
C ALA A 281 -2.06 -15.05 -5.83
#